data_AF-A0A519H357-F1
#
_entry.id   AF-A0A519H357-F1
#
_cell.length_a   1.000
_cell.length_b   1.000
_cell.length_c   1.000
_cell.angle_alpha   90.00
_cell.angle_beta   90.00
_cell.angle_gamma   90.00
#
_symmetry.space_group_name_H-M   'P 1'
#
loop_
_entity.id
_entity.type
_entity.pdbx_description
1 polymer ?
#
loop_
_entity_poly.entity_id
_entity_poly.type
_entity_poly.pdbx_seq_one_letter_code
_entity_poly.pdbx_strand_id
1 'polypeptide(L)'
;PATARFVSRKLAVYFVADEPPAGLVDRMAATFTQSDGDIAATLGTLFASPEFKASLGGKFRDPVHYAIAGVRAAYDDRVVLNTAPVLNWLNRMGEPLYGHETPDGYPLTQAAWASAGQMSTRFEIARAIGANGAVLFRADDATPLERPALPALAESPTVRGALPGLGADTRAALAGAKTPQDWNTLFLASPEFMNR
;
A
#
# COMPACT_ATOMS: atom_id res chain seq x y z
N PRO A 1 -12.40 -30.17 -1.76
CA PRO A 1 -11.04 -29.99 -2.35
C PRO A 1 -10.86 -28.68 -3.15
N ALA A 2 -11.79 -28.33 -4.06
CA ALA A 2 -11.68 -27.12 -4.88
C ALA A 2 -11.66 -25.82 -4.06
N THR A 3 -12.53 -25.69 -3.06
CA THR A 3 -12.61 -24.52 -2.17
C THR A 3 -11.29 -24.25 -1.44
N ALA A 4 -10.66 -25.28 -0.86
CA ALA A 4 -9.42 -25.14 -0.12
C ALA A 4 -8.29 -24.58 -1.00
N ARG A 5 -8.15 -25.09 -2.24
CA ARG A 5 -7.19 -24.57 -3.22
C ARG A 5 -7.54 -23.15 -3.66
N PHE A 6 -8.82 -22.87 -3.88
CA PHE A 6 -9.29 -21.55 -4.31
C PHE A 6 -8.98 -20.46 -3.27
N VAL A 7 -9.37 -20.69 -2.00
CA VAL A 7 -9.09 -19.76 -0.89
C VAL A 7 -7.59 -19.60 -0.68
N SER A 8 -6.85 -20.72 -0.66
CA SER A 8 -5.39 -20.69 -0.49
C SER A 8 -4.70 -19.92 -1.62
N ARG A 9 -5.15 -20.08 -2.87
CA ARG A 9 -4.62 -19.30 -3.99
C ARG A 9 -4.92 -17.82 -3.82
N LYS A 10 -6.15 -17.42 -3.47
CA LYS A 10 -6.48 -15.99 -3.24
C LYS A 10 -5.60 -15.37 -2.15
N LEU A 11 -5.40 -16.08 -1.03
CA LEU A 11 -4.52 -15.62 0.05
C LEU A 11 -3.05 -15.51 -0.40
N ALA A 12 -2.55 -16.52 -1.12
CA ALA A 12 -1.19 -16.48 -1.65
C ALA A 12 -0.99 -15.38 -2.70
N VAL A 13 -1.99 -15.11 -3.54
CA VAL A 13 -1.96 -13.98 -4.49
C VAL A 13 -1.88 -12.64 -3.75
N TYR A 14 -2.63 -12.51 -2.66
CA TYR A 14 -2.64 -11.30 -1.85
C TYR A 14 -1.33 -11.06 -1.10
N PHE A 15 -0.75 -12.09 -0.46
CA PHE A 15 0.42 -11.91 0.43
C PHE A 15 1.77 -12.15 -0.24
N VAL A 16 1.83 -12.92 -1.33
CA VAL A 16 3.10 -13.40 -1.90
C VAL A 16 3.36 -12.80 -3.28
N ALA A 17 2.61 -13.19 -4.30
CA ALA A 17 2.88 -12.80 -5.69
C ALA A 17 1.64 -12.91 -6.55
N ASP A 18 1.56 -12.19 -7.66
CA ASP A 18 0.45 -12.29 -8.63
C ASP A 18 0.23 -13.75 -9.09
N GLU A 19 1.33 -14.49 -9.28
CA GLU A 19 1.33 -15.92 -9.58
C GLU A 19 2.11 -16.69 -8.51
N PRO A 20 1.46 -17.12 -7.41
CA PRO A 20 2.13 -17.81 -6.32
C PRO A 20 2.52 -19.25 -6.73
N PRO A 21 3.65 -19.79 -6.23
CA PRO A 21 4.06 -21.16 -6.53
C PRO A 21 2.99 -22.18 -6.14
N ALA A 22 2.70 -23.13 -7.04
CA ALA A 22 1.67 -24.15 -6.80
C ALA A 22 1.93 -24.96 -5.52
N GLY A 23 3.19 -25.26 -5.21
CA GLY A 23 3.57 -25.99 -3.99
C GLY A 23 3.20 -25.26 -2.69
N LEU A 24 3.25 -23.92 -2.66
CA LEU A 24 2.78 -23.15 -1.49
C LEU A 24 1.26 -23.29 -1.34
N VAL A 25 0.52 -23.10 -2.45
CA VAL A 25 -0.94 -23.21 -2.47
C VAL A 25 -1.39 -24.61 -2.04
N ASP A 26 -0.66 -25.65 -2.45
CA ASP A 26 -0.93 -27.04 -2.07
C ASP A 26 -0.77 -27.27 -0.57
N ARG A 27 0.32 -26.77 0.03
CA ARG A 27 0.55 -26.87 1.49
C ARG A 27 -0.53 -26.12 2.27
N MET A 28 -0.88 -24.90 1.86
CA MET A 28 -1.95 -24.13 2.49
C MET A 28 -3.30 -24.83 2.37
N ALA A 29 -3.63 -25.38 1.20
CA ALA A 29 -4.89 -26.09 0.99
C ALA A 29 -5.00 -27.37 1.83
N ALA A 30 -3.87 -28.06 2.06
CA ALA A 30 -3.79 -29.19 2.96
C ALA A 30 -4.07 -28.76 4.42
N THR A 31 -3.44 -27.68 4.89
CA THR A 31 -3.71 -27.11 6.23
C THR A 31 -5.19 -26.75 6.36
N PHE A 32 -5.73 -25.96 5.43
CA PHE A 32 -7.14 -25.55 5.41
C PHE A 32 -8.08 -26.76 5.52
N THR A 33 -7.80 -27.85 4.80
CA THR A 33 -8.65 -29.05 4.83
C THR A 33 -8.53 -29.81 6.15
N GLN A 34 -7.31 -29.93 6.71
CA GLN A 34 -7.07 -30.63 7.97
C GLN A 34 -7.60 -29.87 9.18
N SER A 35 -7.63 -28.54 9.11
CA SER A 35 -8.11 -27.66 10.17
C SER A 35 -9.57 -27.23 9.99
N ASP A 36 -10.34 -27.93 9.15
CA ASP A 36 -11.75 -27.64 8.85
C ASP A 36 -12.03 -26.16 8.50
N GLY A 37 -11.15 -25.57 7.69
CA GLY A 37 -11.29 -24.22 7.17
C GLY A 37 -10.71 -23.10 8.04
N ASP A 38 -9.96 -23.42 9.10
CA ASP A 38 -9.28 -22.40 9.91
C ASP A 38 -8.31 -21.54 9.09
N ILE A 39 -8.69 -20.26 8.91
CA ILE A 39 -7.92 -19.26 8.17
C ILE A 39 -6.64 -18.87 8.92
N ALA A 40 -6.66 -18.81 10.25
CA ALA A 40 -5.48 -18.46 11.03
C ALA A 40 -4.40 -19.56 10.89
N ALA A 41 -4.79 -20.83 10.97
CA ALA A 41 -3.88 -21.95 10.72
C ALA A 41 -3.33 -21.92 9.28
N THR A 42 -4.18 -21.66 8.30
CA THR A 42 -3.79 -21.56 6.88
C THR A 42 -2.79 -20.42 6.64
N LEU A 43 -3.02 -19.25 7.25
CA LEU A 43 -2.08 -18.12 7.21
C LEU A 43 -0.79 -18.41 7.97
N GLY A 44 -0.84 -19.20 9.04
CA GLY A 44 0.35 -19.71 9.73
C GLY A 44 1.28 -20.47 8.78
N THR A 45 0.72 -21.37 7.95
CA THR A 45 1.47 -22.06 6.90
C THR A 45 2.06 -21.10 5.87
N LEU A 46 1.32 -20.06 5.47
CA LEU A 46 1.82 -19.04 4.53
C LEU A 46 2.97 -18.23 5.12
N PHE A 47 2.81 -17.67 6.32
CA PHE A 47 3.80 -16.78 6.92
C PHE A 47 5.08 -17.50 7.35
N ALA A 48 4.99 -18.80 7.65
CA ALA A 48 6.16 -19.64 7.91
C ALA A 48 6.90 -20.09 6.63
N SER A 49 6.35 -19.80 5.43
CA SER A 49 6.91 -20.29 4.17
C SER A 49 8.12 -19.48 3.70
N PRO A 50 9.11 -20.14 3.05
CA PRO A 50 10.22 -19.41 2.43
C PRO A 50 9.75 -18.50 1.29
N GLU A 51 8.67 -18.87 0.59
CA GLU A 51 8.07 -18.06 -0.47
C GLU A 51 7.57 -16.71 0.05
N PHE A 52 6.92 -16.67 1.22
CA PHE A 52 6.50 -15.43 1.85
C PHE A 52 7.68 -14.56 2.27
N LYS A 53 8.71 -15.16 2.89
CA LYS A 53 9.92 -14.40 3.26
C LYS A 53 10.60 -13.78 2.04
N ALA A 54 10.62 -14.50 0.92
CA ALA A 54 11.19 -14.02 -0.33
C ALA A 54 10.34 -12.95 -1.04
N SER A 55 9.05 -12.85 -0.72
CA SER A 55 8.14 -11.88 -1.37
C SER A 55 8.10 -10.50 -0.71
N LEU A 56 8.65 -10.35 0.49
CA LEU A 56 8.60 -9.10 1.25
C LEU A 56 9.18 -7.92 0.45
N GLY A 57 8.44 -6.81 0.40
CA GLY A 57 8.83 -5.61 -0.33
C GLY A 57 8.69 -5.71 -1.86
N GLY A 58 8.18 -6.82 -2.39
CA GLY A 58 8.04 -7.05 -3.83
C GLY A 58 6.61 -7.03 -4.35
N LYS A 59 5.60 -7.00 -3.47
CA LYS A 59 4.19 -7.02 -3.89
C LYS A 59 3.70 -5.60 -4.13
N PHE A 60 3.19 -5.34 -5.33
CA PHE A 60 2.62 -4.04 -5.65
C PHE A 60 1.42 -3.69 -4.76
N ARG A 61 1.41 -2.46 -4.24
CA ARG A 61 0.29 -1.91 -3.46
C ARG A 61 -0.86 -1.59 -4.40
N ASP A 62 -2.06 -2.07 -4.07
CA ASP A 62 -3.30 -1.52 -4.63
C ASP A 62 -3.53 -0.07 -4.13
N PRO A 63 -4.49 0.67 -4.71
CA PRO A 63 -4.80 2.03 -4.29
C PRO A 63 -5.05 2.21 -2.78
N VAL A 64 -5.76 1.29 -2.12
CA VAL A 64 -5.99 1.34 -0.66
C VAL A 64 -4.68 1.25 0.11
N HIS A 65 -3.85 0.24 -0.16
CA HIS A 65 -2.55 0.11 0.52
C HIS A 65 -1.66 1.31 0.26
N TYR A 66 -1.65 1.84 -0.97
CA TYR A 66 -0.86 3.00 -1.33
C TYR A 66 -1.28 4.25 -0.54
N ALA A 67 -2.57 4.57 -0.55
CA ALA A 67 -3.10 5.77 0.12
C ALA A 67 -2.92 5.69 1.64
N ILE A 68 -3.28 4.57 2.26
CA ILE A 68 -3.18 4.40 3.71
C ILE A 68 -1.71 4.38 4.16
N ALA A 69 -0.83 3.67 3.44
CA ALA A 69 0.59 3.68 3.77
C ALA A 69 1.21 5.07 3.60
N GLY A 70 0.78 5.84 2.58
CA GLY A 70 1.23 7.22 2.38
C GLY A 70 0.84 8.14 3.53
N VAL A 71 -0.44 8.12 3.92
CA VAL A 71 -0.94 8.90 5.06
C VAL A 71 -0.24 8.48 6.35
N ARG A 72 -0.11 7.17 6.61
CA ARG A 72 0.57 6.66 7.81
C ARG A 72 2.04 7.04 7.85
N ALA A 73 2.75 6.93 6.73
CA ALA A 73 4.16 7.32 6.67
C ALA A 73 4.34 8.82 6.97
N ALA A 74 3.48 9.66 6.42
CA ALA A 74 3.62 11.11 6.54
C ALA A 74 3.13 11.67 7.87
N TYR A 75 2.09 11.07 8.45
CA TYR A 75 1.38 11.66 9.60
C TYR A 75 1.36 10.79 10.86
N ASP A 76 1.93 9.58 10.79
CA ASP A 76 2.16 8.68 11.92
C ASP A 76 0.90 8.49 12.79
N ASP A 77 0.98 8.79 14.09
CA ASP A 77 -0.11 8.61 15.06
C ASP A 77 -1.19 9.71 15.01
N ARG A 78 -1.12 10.66 14.07
CA ARG A 78 -2.12 11.72 13.96
C ARG A 78 -3.47 11.16 13.50
N VAL A 79 -4.51 11.50 14.25
CA VAL A 79 -5.89 11.12 13.92
C VAL A 79 -6.40 11.96 12.75
N VAL A 80 -6.71 11.29 11.64
CA VAL A 80 -7.40 11.92 10.49
C VAL A 80 -8.83 12.24 10.90
N LEU A 81 -9.21 13.51 10.78
CA LEU A 81 -10.56 14.02 11.11
C LEU A 81 -11.46 14.09 9.86
N ASN A 82 -10.86 14.29 8.68
CA ASN A 82 -11.56 14.35 7.41
C ASN A 82 -11.03 13.28 6.44
N THR A 83 -11.85 12.27 6.20
CA THR A 83 -11.52 11.13 5.31
C THR A 83 -11.87 11.39 3.85
N ALA A 84 -12.61 12.47 3.52
CA ALA A 84 -13.04 12.76 2.16
C ALA A 84 -11.89 12.86 1.13
N PRO A 85 -10.73 13.46 1.45
CA PRO A 85 -9.58 13.47 0.53
C PRO A 85 -9.09 12.06 0.20
N VAL A 86 -9.00 11.17 1.20
CA VAL A 86 -8.55 9.78 1.02
C VAL A 86 -9.54 9.02 0.15
N LEU A 87 -10.85 9.12 0.44
CA LEU A 87 -11.90 8.49 -0.37
C LEU A 87 -11.86 8.98 -1.83
N ASN A 88 -11.64 10.28 -2.04
CA ASN A 88 -11.52 10.83 -3.39
C ASN A 88 -10.25 10.33 -4.11
N TRP A 89 -9.12 10.14 -3.41
CA TRP A 89 -7.93 9.53 -4.00
C TRP A 89 -8.19 8.10 -4.47
N LEU A 90 -8.89 7.30 -3.66
CA LEU A 90 -9.27 5.93 -4.04
C LEU A 90 -10.19 5.93 -5.27
N ASN A 91 -11.19 6.82 -5.32
CA ASN A 91 -12.06 6.98 -6.48
C ASN A 91 -11.26 7.31 -7.75
N ARG A 92 -10.29 8.23 -7.65
CA ARG A 92 -9.43 8.62 -8.79
C ARG A 92 -8.51 7.50 -9.26
N MET A 93 -8.11 6.61 -8.35
CA MET A 93 -7.32 5.42 -8.68
C MET A 93 -8.17 4.22 -9.10
N GLY A 94 -9.50 4.34 -9.11
CA GLY A 94 -10.40 3.28 -9.58
C GLY A 94 -10.70 2.19 -8.55
N GLU A 95 -10.42 2.42 -7.25
CA GLU A 95 -10.79 1.53 -6.14
C GLU A 95 -11.74 2.22 -5.15
N PRO A 96 -12.91 2.74 -5.58
CA PRO A 96 -13.89 3.34 -4.67
C PRO A 96 -14.25 2.40 -3.51
N LEU A 97 -14.36 2.95 -2.30
CA LEU A 97 -14.81 2.19 -1.15
C LEU A 97 -16.24 1.66 -1.39
N TYR A 98 -16.42 0.34 -1.29
CA TYR A 98 -17.67 -0.35 -1.63
C TYR A 98 -18.16 -0.18 -3.07
N GLY A 99 -17.26 0.17 -4.01
CA GLY A 99 -17.64 0.43 -5.41
C GLY A 99 -17.47 -0.75 -6.36
N HIS A 100 -17.11 -1.95 -5.88
CA HIS A 100 -17.07 -3.15 -6.71
C HIS A 100 -18.42 -3.87 -6.67
N GLU A 101 -19.06 -4.01 -7.83
CA GLU A 101 -20.44 -4.53 -7.91
C GLU A 101 -20.54 -6.03 -7.64
N THR A 102 -19.57 -6.81 -8.11
CA THR A 102 -19.60 -8.27 -8.03
C THR A 102 -18.90 -8.78 -6.76
N PRO A 103 -19.32 -9.95 -6.23
CA PRO A 103 -18.87 -10.45 -4.93
C PRO A 103 -17.42 -10.96 -4.90
N ASP A 104 -16.75 -11.02 -6.05
CA ASP A 104 -15.37 -11.46 -6.17
C ASP A 104 -14.34 -10.41 -5.73
N GLY A 105 -14.78 -9.15 -5.62
CA GLY A 105 -13.99 -8.01 -5.12
C GLY A 105 -12.96 -7.50 -6.13
N TYR A 106 -12.24 -6.45 -5.73
CA TYR A 106 -11.22 -5.82 -6.57
C TYR A 106 -10.07 -6.78 -6.95
N PRO A 107 -9.46 -6.62 -8.14
CA PRO A 107 -8.33 -7.43 -8.57
C PRO A 107 -7.14 -7.35 -7.61
N LEU A 108 -6.51 -8.50 -7.34
CA LEU A 108 -5.37 -8.61 -6.43
C LEU A 108 -4.01 -8.53 -7.13
N THR A 109 -3.98 -8.30 -8.44
CA THR A 109 -2.78 -8.33 -9.28
C THR A 109 -2.32 -6.94 -9.67
N GLN A 110 -1.01 -6.78 -9.87
CA GLN A 110 -0.39 -5.51 -10.25
C GLN A 110 -0.94 -4.98 -11.58
N ALA A 111 -1.23 -5.88 -12.54
CA ALA A 111 -1.68 -5.50 -13.88
C ALA A 111 -2.94 -4.61 -13.88
N ALA A 112 -3.81 -4.75 -12.86
CA ALA A 112 -4.99 -3.91 -12.70
C ALA A 112 -4.67 -2.47 -12.24
N TRP A 113 -3.52 -2.26 -11.59
CA TRP A 113 -3.21 -1.05 -10.83
C TRP A 113 -1.98 -0.28 -11.33
N ALA A 114 -1.21 -0.84 -12.26
CA ALA A 114 0.10 -0.31 -12.67
C ALA A 114 0.11 0.34 -14.08
N SER A 115 -1.05 0.77 -14.59
CA SER A 115 -1.09 1.49 -15.87
C SER A 115 -0.43 2.88 -15.76
N ALA A 116 0.01 3.44 -16.88
CA ALA A 116 0.65 4.77 -16.89
C ALA A 116 -0.25 5.87 -16.29
N GLY A 117 -1.57 5.81 -16.55
CA GLY A 117 -2.54 6.74 -15.96
C GLY A 117 -2.66 6.59 -14.44
N GLN A 118 -2.58 5.36 -13.93
CA GLN A 118 -2.57 5.09 -12.49
C GLN A 118 -1.28 5.61 -11.83
N MET A 119 -0.12 5.43 -12.48
CA MET A 119 1.16 5.93 -11.95
C MET A 119 1.23 7.46 -11.91
N SER A 120 0.71 8.13 -12.94
CA SER A 120 0.54 9.59 -12.94
C SER A 120 -0.38 10.04 -11.79
N THR A 121 -1.52 9.36 -11.60
CA THR A 121 -2.46 9.67 -10.51
C THR A 121 -1.82 9.48 -9.13
N ARG A 122 -1.00 8.44 -8.94
CA ARG A 122 -0.26 8.24 -7.69
C ARG A 122 0.76 9.34 -7.44
N PHE A 123 1.45 9.84 -8.45
CA PHE A 123 2.35 10.99 -8.28
C PHE A 123 1.61 12.24 -7.78
N GLU A 124 0.44 12.54 -8.34
CA GLU A 124 -0.40 13.64 -7.86
C GLU A 124 -0.89 13.44 -6.42
N ILE A 125 -1.22 12.20 -6.05
CA ILE A 125 -1.62 11.85 -4.68
C ILE A 125 -0.42 11.94 -3.72
N ALA A 126 0.77 11.48 -4.13
CA ALA A 126 2.01 11.65 -3.39
C ALA A 126 2.27 13.12 -3.06
N ARG A 127 2.05 14.00 -4.04
CA ARG A 127 2.16 15.45 -3.86
C ARG A 127 1.10 15.97 -2.88
N ALA A 128 -0.15 15.52 -3.00
CA ALA A 128 -1.21 15.91 -2.07
C ALA A 128 -0.89 15.51 -0.63
N ILE A 129 -0.40 14.29 -0.41
CA ILE A 129 0.03 13.78 0.90
C ILE A 129 1.27 14.53 1.37
N GLY A 130 2.29 14.71 0.53
CA GLY A 130 3.57 15.29 0.91
C GLY A 130 3.59 16.81 1.10
N ALA A 131 2.61 17.52 0.52
CA ALA A 131 2.58 18.98 0.52
C ALA A 131 1.30 19.61 1.12
N ASN A 132 0.18 18.90 1.20
CA ASN A 132 -1.12 19.48 1.54
C ASN A 132 -1.99 18.60 2.46
N GLY A 133 -1.42 17.81 3.37
CA GLY A 133 -2.24 16.94 4.23
C GLY A 133 -2.90 17.62 5.42
N ALA A 134 -2.70 18.92 5.66
CA ALA A 134 -3.48 19.64 6.70
C ALA A 134 -5.00 19.51 6.51
N VAL A 135 -5.46 19.29 5.27
CA VAL A 135 -6.89 19.04 4.97
C VAL A 135 -7.43 17.78 5.65
N LEU A 136 -6.56 16.79 5.95
CA LEU A 136 -6.93 15.55 6.63
C LEU A 136 -7.23 15.77 8.12
N PHE A 137 -6.68 16.84 8.71
CA PHE A 137 -6.79 17.15 10.14
C PHE A 137 -7.73 18.30 10.43
N ARG A 138 -8.48 18.73 9.42
CA ARG A 138 -9.52 19.75 9.54
C ARG A 138 -10.84 19.08 9.90
N ALA A 139 -11.49 19.52 10.98
CA ALA A 139 -12.80 19.01 11.40
C ALA A 139 -13.94 19.47 10.49
N ASP A 140 -13.93 20.74 10.07
CA ASP A 140 -14.92 21.34 9.16
C ASP A 140 -14.30 22.47 8.33
N ASP A 141 -15.02 22.92 7.29
CA ASP A 141 -14.53 23.98 6.38
C ASP A 141 -14.39 25.36 7.06
N ALA A 142 -15.02 25.57 8.21
CA ALA A 142 -14.87 26.79 9.00
C ALA A 142 -13.54 26.82 9.78
N THR A 143 -12.97 25.65 10.08
CA THR A 143 -11.72 25.51 10.82
C THR A 143 -10.51 25.89 9.94
N PRO A 144 -9.69 26.88 10.36
CA PRO A 144 -8.50 27.25 9.62
C PRO A 144 -7.54 26.07 9.44
N LEU A 145 -6.83 26.09 8.32
CA LEU A 145 -5.85 25.06 7.98
C LEU A 145 -4.61 25.23 8.87
N GLU A 146 -4.16 24.16 9.52
CA GLU A 146 -2.96 24.18 10.37
C GLU A 146 -1.71 24.58 9.58
N ARG A 147 -0.75 25.25 10.25
CA ARG A 147 0.57 25.59 9.70
C ARG A 147 1.67 25.28 10.74
N PRO A 148 2.77 24.61 10.37
CA PRO A 148 3.10 24.10 9.04
C PRO A 148 2.37 22.79 8.73
N ALA A 149 1.82 22.70 7.53
CA ALA A 149 1.02 21.57 7.05
C ALA A 149 1.85 20.37 6.56
N LEU A 150 3.18 20.40 6.72
CA LEU A 150 4.10 19.54 5.99
C LEU A 150 4.60 18.38 6.86
N PRO A 151 4.46 17.14 6.40
CA PRO A 151 5.06 16.01 7.09
C PRO A 151 6.58 16.05 6.94
N ALA A 152 7.32 15.78 8.01
CA ALA A 152 8.79 15.72 7.98
C ALA A 152 9.27 14.30 7.67
N LEU A 153 8.90 13.75 6.50
CA LEU A 153 9.19 12.35 6.17
C LEU A 153 10.69 12.02 6.20
N ALA A 154 11.55 12.94 5.75
CA ALA A 154 13.01 12.77 5.78
C ALA A 154 13.58 12.59 7.20
N GLU A 155 12.85 13.08 8.20
CA GLU A 155 13.23 13.01 9.62
C GLU A 155 12.62 11.79 10.33
N SER A 156 11.62 11.14 9.73
CA SER A 156 10.95 9.97 10.30
C SER A 156 11.95 8.82 10.53
N PRO A 157 12.03 8.25 11.75
CA PRO A 157 12.91 7.12 12.04
C PRO A 157 12.69 5.93 11.11
N THR A 158 11.42 5.64 10.80
CA THR A 158 11.03 4.56 9.88
C THR A 158 11.56 4.79 8.48
N VAL A 159 11.41 6.02 7.96
CA VAL A 159 11.88 6.39 6.63
C VAL A 159 13.41 6.38 6.58
N ARG A 160 14.08 6.95 7.58
CA ARG A 160 15.55 6.94 7.70
C ARG A 160 16.12 5.54 7.74
N GLY A 161 15.49 4.62 8.47
CA GLY A 161 15.88 3.22 8.51
C GLY A 161 15.74 2.52 7.16
N ALA A 162 14.79 2.95 6.32
CA ALA A 162 14.57 2.39 4.99
C ALA A 162 15.50 2.97 3.91
N LEU A 163 16.01 4.21 4.09
CA LEU A 163 16.84 4.90 3.09
C LEU A 163 17.99 4.07 2.52
N PRO A 164 18.79 3.32 3.32
CA PRO A 164 19.89 2.52 2.79
C PRO A 164 19.45 1.39 1.85
N GLY A 165 18.22 0.90 2.01
CA GLY A 165 17.63 -0.16 1.18
C GLY A 165 17.01 0.34 -0.12
N LEU A 166 16.91 1.66 -0.32
CA LEU A 166 16.37 2.23 -1.56
C LEU A 166 17.36 2.11 -2.73
N GLY A 167 16.82 1.94 -3.93
CA GLY A 167 17.55 1.92 -5.18
C GLY A 167 18.37 3.19 -5.39
N ALA A 168 19.45 3.07 -6.17
CA ALA A 168 20.38 4.17 -6.41
C ALA A 168 19.68 5.39 -7.03
N ASP A 169 18.79 5.16 -8.00
CA ASP A 169 18.06 6.23 -8.69
C ASP A 169 17.09 6.95 -7.77
N THR A 170 16.36 6.21 -6.92
CA THR A 170 15.48 6.80 -5.89
C THR A 170 16.29 7.65 -4.92
N ARG A 171 17.43 7.15 -4.43
CA ARG A 171 18.31 7.92 -3.53
C ARG A 171 18.87 9.17 -4.20
N ALA A 172 19.26 9.09 -5.47
CA ALA A 172 19.74 10.24 -6.23
C ALA A 172 18.63 11.29 -6.44
N ALA A 173 17.41 10.87 -6.76
CA ALA A 173 16.25 11.75 -6.88
C ALA A 173 15.94 12.47 -5.56
N LEU A 174 15.94 11.73 -4.44
CA LEU A 174 15.74 12.31 -3.10
C LEU A 174 16.84 13.30 -2.72
N ALA A 175 18.10 13.01 -3.03
CA ALA A 175 19.22 13.92 -2.79
C ALA A 175 19.14 15.21 -3.63
N GLY A 176 18.52 15.15 -4.81
CA GLY A 176 18.30 16.29 -5.68
C GLY A 176 17.07 17.15 -5.33
N ALA A 177 16.26 16.73 -4.35
CA ALA A 177 15.06 17.45 -3.94
C ALA A 177 15.43 18.82 -3.33
N LYS A 178 14.81 19.89 -3.83
CA LYS A 178 15.12 21.27 -3.40
C LYS A 178 14.30 21.72 -2.20
N THR A 179 13.15 21.10 -1.97
CA THR A 179 12.21 21.45 -0.91
C THR A 179 11.76 20.20 -0.16
N PRO A 180 11.35 20.31 1.12
CA PRO A 180 10.73 19.20 1.84
C PRO A 180 9.51 18.62 1.11
N GLN A 181 8.73 19.46 0.45
CA GLN A 181 7.58 19.04 -0.36
C GLN A 181 7.98 18.13 -1.52
N ASP A 182 9.02 18.53 -2.27
CA ASP A 182 9.54 17.72 -3.37
C ASP A 182 10.11 16.41 -2.83
N TRP A 183 10.85 16.46 -1.72
CA TRP A 183 11.42 15.28 -1.09
C TRP A 183 10.32 14.29 -0.69
N ASN A 184 9.29 14.77 0.01
CA ASN A 184 8.13 13.97 0.42
C ASN A 184 7.41 13.34 -0.78
N THR A 185 7.19 14.14 -1.82
CA THR A 185 6.51 13.70 -3.05
C THR A 185 7.32 12.61 -3.75
N LEU A 186 8.63 12.82 -3.94
CA LEU A 186 9.51 11.86 -4.59
C LEU A 186 9.62 10.55 -3.80
N PHE A 187 9.68 10.62 -2.47
CA PHE A 187 9.68 9.43 -1.62
C PHE A 187 8.39 8.62 -1.79
N LEU A 188 7.24 9.27 -1.66
CA LEU A 188 5.92 8.63 -1.78
C LEU A 188 5.57 8.19 -3.21
N ALA A 189 6.26 8.72 -4.22
CA ALA A 189 6.13 8.33 -5.62
C ALA A 189 7.21 7.32 -6.07
N SER A 190 8.15 6.95 -5.20
CA SER A 190 9.26 6.06 -5.55
C SER A 190 8.79 4.64 -5.88
N PRO A 191 9.51 3.91 -6.76
CA PRO A 191 9.23 2.50 -7.04
C PRO A 191 9.17 1.64 -5.78
N GLU A 192 10.05 1.89 -4.81
CA GLU A 192 10.08 1.15 -3.54
C GLU A 192 8.82 1.39 -2.71
N PHE A 193 8.28 2.61 -2.72
CA PHE A 193 7.03 2.91 -2.02
C PHE A 193 5.80 2.32 -2.70
N MET A 194 5.88 1.96 -3.98
CA MET A 194 4.80 1.26 -4.68
C MET A 194 4.64 -0.20 -4.23
N ASN A 195 5.59 -0.75 -3.47
CA ASN A 195 5.62 -2.14 -3.08
C ASN A 195 5.49 -2.35 -1.56
N ARG A 196 5.06 -3.54 -1.15
CA ARG A 196 4.92 -4.01 0.24
C ARG A 196 5.50 -5.41 0.42
#